data_AF-A0A835KHH5-F1
#
_entry.id   AF-A0A835KHH5-F1
#
_cell.length_a   1.000
_cell.length_b   1.000
_cell.length_c   1.000
_cell.angle_alpha   90.00
_cell.angle_beta   90.00
_cell.angle_gamma   90.00
#
_symmetry.space_group_name_H-M   'P 1'
#
loop_
_entity.id
_entity.type
_entity.pdbx_description
1 polymer ?
#
loop_
_entity_poly.entity_id
_entity_poly.type
_entity_poly.pdbx_seq_one_letter_code
_entity_poly.pdbx_strand_id
1 'polypeptide(L)'
;MTPTTQDHSLAAWWARSRKLIHKNSRKPFDSTVVLVSWAIWLERNARTFNRQHRTVVQLVDHILEEASAWVHARYKTIFSMSQQQSAAPSNVGRELVSV
;
A
#
# COMPACT_ATOMS: atom_id res chain seq x y z
N MET A 1 -12.89 10.99 -7.75
CA MET A 1 -12.81 12.42 -7.36
C MET A 1 -11.65 13.04 -8.10
N THR A 2 -11.93 13.94 -9.03
CA THR A 2 -10.90 14.72 -9.72
C THR A 2 -10.56 15.97 -8.89
N PRO A 3 -9.31 16.46 -8.93
CA PRO A 3 -8.98 17.78 -8.43
C PRO A 3 -9.84 18.85 -9.10
N THR A 4 -10.30 19.82 -8.31
CA THR A 4 -11.00 21.00 -8.82
C THR A 4 -10.13 22.24 -8.62
N THR A 5 -10.53 23.36 -9.20
CA THR A 5 -9.86 24.66 -9.03
C THR A 5 -9.81 25.16 -7.59
N GLN A 6 -10.60 24.56 -6.68
CA GLN A 6 -10.59 24.86 -5.25
C GLN A 6 -9.47 24.13 -4.48
N ASP A 7 -8.83 23.12 -5.09
CA ASP A 7 -7.74 22.39 -4.45
C ASP A 7 -6.40 23.06 -4.75
N HIS A 8 -5.94 23.95 -3.87
CA HIS A 8 -4.68 24.67 -4.05
C HIS A 8 -3.41 23.80 -3.89
N SER A 9 -3.56 22.53 -3.51
CA SER A 9 -2.44 21.57 -3.41
C SER A 9 -2.93 20.13 -3.46
N LEU A 10 -2.00 19.20 -3.71
CA LEU A 10 -2.25 17.76 -3.55
C LEU A 10 -2.80 17.43 -2.16
N ALA A 11 -2.28 18.07 -1.11
CA ALA A 11 -2.73 17.86 0.27
C ALA A 11 -4.18 18.33 0.47
N ALA A 12 -4.56 19.48 -0.11
CA ALA A 12 -5.93 19.98 -0.07
C ALA A 12 -6.90 19.03 -0.77
N TRP A 13 -6.57 18.62 -2.00
CA TRP A 13 -7.35 17.64 -2.75
C TRP A 13 -7.47 16.31 -2.01
N TRP A 14 -6.37 15.81 -1.45
CA TRP A 14 -6.33 14.54 -0.73
C TRP A 14 -7.21 14.62 0.51
N ALA A 15 -7.06 15.65 1.35
CA ALA A 15 -7.85 15.82 2.56
C ALA A 15 -9.35 15.90 2.26
N ARG A 16 -9.74 16.65 1.21
CA ARG A 16 -11.14 16.72 0.74
C ARG A 16 -11.62 15.38 0.23
N SER A 17 -10.81 14.70 -0.59
CA SER A 17 -11.18 13.41 -1.19
C SER A 17 -11.38 12.32 -0.15
N ARG A 18 -10.49 12.28 0.85
CA ARG A 18 -10.54 11.33 1.95
C ARG A 18 -11.84 11.43 2.78
N LYS A 19 -12.46 12.62 2.86
CA LYS A 19 -13.74 12.81 3.56
C LYS A 19 -14.90 12.09 2.86
N LEU A 20 -14.87 11.95 1.53
CA LEU A 20 -15.93 11.25 0.78
C LEU A 20 -15.72 9.73 0.72
N ILE A 21 -14.58 9.24 1.20
CA ILE A 21 -14.25 7.82 1.16
C ILE A 21 -14.67 7.17 2.49
N HIS A 22 -15.39 6.04 2.36
CA HIS A 22 -15.79 5.23 3.50
C HIS A 22 -14.58 4.82 4.35
N LYS A 23 -14.73 4.78 5.68
CA LYS A 23 -13.61 4.63 6.63
C LYS A 23 -12.73 3.40 6.32
N ASN A 24 -13.35 2.28 5.93
CA ASN A 24 -12.64 1.03 5.61
C ASN A 24 -11.80 1.11 4.32
N SER A 25 -12.14 2.03 3.42
CA SER A 25 -11.47 2.21 2.13
C SER A 25 -10.45 3.36 2.13
N ARG A 26 -10.32 4.10 3.25
CA ARG A 26 -9.34 5.20 3.35
C ARG A 26 -7.90 4.70 3.29
N LYS A 27 -7.58 3.62 3.99
CA LYS A 27 -6.22 3.06 4.01
C LYS A 27 -5.72 2.69 2.60
N PRO A 28 -6.43 1.86 1.80
CA PRO A 28 -5.96 1.56 0.45
C PRO A 28 -5.88 2.81 -0.44
N PHE A 29 -6.84 3.74 -0.33
CA PHE A 29 -6.80 5.00 -1.06
C PHE A 29 -5.56 5.85 -0.71
N ASP A 30 -5.31 6.07 0.58
CA ASP A 30 -4.15 6.83 1.06
C ASP A 30 -2.84 6.20 0.59
N SER A 31 -2.74 4.87 0.64
CA SER A 31 -1.57 4.14 0.12
C SER A 31 -1.37 4.35 -1.38
N THR A 32 -2.44 4.35 -2.17
CA THR A 32 -2.36 4.64 -3.61
C THR A 32 -1.88 6.07 -3.88
N VAL A 33 -2.41 7.06 -3.17
CA VAL A 33 -1.98 8.47 -3.32
C VAL A 33 -0.49 8.63 -2.99
N VAL A 34 -0.02 7.98 -1.92
CA VAL A 34 1.40 7.99 -1.54
C VAL A 34 2.26 7.33 -2.62
N LEU A 35 1.87 6.16 -3.13
CA LEU A 35 2.61 5.44 -4.17
C LEU A 35 2.78 6.30 -5.44
N VAL A 36 1.68 6.88 -5.93
CA VAL A 36 1.72 7.73 -7.13
C VAL A 36 2.60 8.96 -6.90
N SER A 37 2.45 9.62 -5.76
CA SER A 37 3.24 10.83 -5.43
C SER A 37 4.74 10.51 -5.34
N TRP A 38 5.07 9.37 -4.73
CA TRP A 38 6.44 8.87 -4.61
C TRP A 38 7.06 8.54 -5.97
N ALA A 39 6.33 7.82 -6.83
CA ALA A 39 6.79 7.47 -8.17
C ALA A 39 7.06 8.72 -9.03
N ILE A 40 6.19 9.73 -8.97
CA ILE A 40 6.40 11.01 -9.65
C ILE A 40 7.65 11.73 -9.11
N TRP A 41 7.84 11.73 -7.80
CA TRP A 41 9.03 12.33 -7.19
C TRP A 41 10.31 11.63 -7.64
N LEU A 42 10.34 10.29 -7.63
CA LEU A 42 11.47 9.49 -8.13
C LEU A 42 11.78 9.75 -9.59
N GLU A 43 10.76 9.80 -10.45
CA GLU A 43 10.94 10.08 -11.87
C GLU A 43 11.54 11.49 -12.08
N ARG A 44 11.07 12.50 -11.36
CA ARG A 44 11.63 13.86 -11.42
C ARG A 44 13.09 13.88 -10.98
N ASN A 45 13.43 13.16 -9.91
CA ASN A 45 14.82 13.05 -9.46
C ASN A 45 15.69 12.30 -10.47
N ALA A 46 15.22 11.20 -11.06
CA ALA A 46 15.96 10.45 -12.07
C ALA A 46 16.26 11.31 -13.31
N ARG A 47 15.30 12.15 -13.73
CA ARG A 47 15.51 13.12 -14.82
C ARG A 47 16.60 14.13 -14.50
N THR A 48 16.59 14.69 -13.29
CA THR A 48 17.55 15.71 -12.88
C THR A 48 18.94 15.13 -12.63
N PHE A 49 19.05 14.01 -11.92
CA PHE A 49 20.34 13.50 -11.44
C PHE A 49 20.95 12.41 -12.33
N ASN A 50 20.12 11.59 -12.99
CA ASN A 50 20.59 10.43 -13.75
C ASN A 50 20.44 10.61 -15.28
N ARG A 51 19.83 11.72 -15.74
CA ARG A 51 19.45 11.97 -17.15
C ARG A 51 18.61 10.84 -17.76
N GLN A 52 17.98 10.03 -16.91
CA GLN A 52 17.05 8.98 -17.32
C GLN A 52 15.64 9.54 -17.28
N HIS A 53 14.81 9.16 -18.25
CA HIS A 53 13.42 9.58 -18.27
C HIS A 53 12.54 8.43 -18.75
N ARG A 54 11.41 8.26 -18.08
CA ARG A 54 10.30 7.43 -18.52
C ARG A 54 9.27 8.30 -19.21
N THR A 55 8.61 7.75 -20.23
CA THR A 55 7.39 8.34 -20.76
C THR A 55 6.28 8.28 -19.70
N VAL A 56 5.20 9.05 -19.90
CA VAL A 56 4.04 8.98 -19.01
C VAL A 56 3.47 7.56 -18.96
N VAL A 57 3.43 6.88 -20.11
CA VAL A 57 2.95 5.49 -20.21
C VAL A 57 3.83 4.55 -19.37
N GLN A 58 5.15 4.62 -19.55
CA GLN A 58 6.09 3.79 -18.79
C GLN A 58 6.03 4.07 -17.27
N LEU A 59 5.80 5.31 -16.86
CA LEU A 59 5.63 5.65 -15.46
C LEU A 59 4.34 5.05 -14.89
N VAL A 60 3.24 5.11 -15.65
CA VAL A 60 1.96 4.51 -15.25
C VAL A 60 2.10 2.99 -15.13
N ASP A 61 2.70 2.33 -16.12
CA ASP A 61 2.94 0.89 -16.10
C ASP A 61 3.75 0.49 -14.86
N HIS A 62 4.82 1.22 -14.57
CA HIS A 62 5.63 0.98 -13.37
C HIS A 62 4.84 1.15 -12.07
N ILE A 63 3.99 2.18 -11.96
CA ILE A 63 3.14 2.38 -10.78
C ILE A 63 2.17 1.20 -10.60
N LEU A 64 1.61 0.67 -11.69
CA LEU A 64 0.71 -0.47 -11.66
C LEU A 64 1.44 -1.76 -11.25
N GLU A 65 2.65 -1.99 -11.76
CA GLU A 65 3.51 -3.09 -11.36
C GLU A 65 3.84 -3.03 -9.85
N GLU A 66 4.26 -1.88 -9.36
CA GLU A 66 4.58 -1.67 -7.94
C GLU A 66 3.35 -1.86 -7.04
N ALA A 67 2.19 -1.34 -7.46
CA ALA A 67 0.93 -1.55 -6.76
C ALA A 67 0.57 -3.04 -6.68
N SER A 68 0.73 -3.78 -7.79
CA SER A 68 0.55 -5.22 -7.82
C SER A 68 1.51 -5.93 -6.87
N ALA A 69 2.79 -5.56 -6.87
CA ALA A 69 3.78 -6.13 -5.97
C ALA A 69 3.42 -5.92 -4.48
N TRP A 70 2.92 -4.73 -4.11
CA TRP A 70 2.48 -4.44 -2.74
C TRP A 70 1.28 -5.28 -2.31
N VAL A 71 0.33 -5.48 -3.22
CA VAL A 71 -0.83 -6.34 -2.98
C VAL A 71 -0.36 -7.78 -2.73
N HIS A 72 0.48 -8.34 -3.60
CA HIS A 72 1.02 -9.69 -3.44
C HIS A 72 1.87 -9.86 -2.17
N ALA A 73 2.73 -8.90 -1.85
CA ALA A 73 3.55 -8.93 -0.64
C ALA A 73 2.67 -8.97 0.61
N ARG A 74 1.60 -8.15 0.66
CA ARG A 74 0.66 -8.14 1.79
C ARG A 74 -0.14 -9.43 1.90
N TYR A 75 -0.50 -10.07 0.78
CA TYR A 75 -1.07 -11.41 0.80
C TYR A 75 -0.10 -12.45 1.37
N LYS A 76 1.17 -12.42 0.94
CA LYS A 76 2.21 -13.32 1.46
C LYS A 76 2.44 -13.13 2.96
N THR A 77 2.49 -11.88 3.45
CA THR A 77 2.62 -11.61 4.90
C THR A 77 1.43 -12.15 5.69
N ILE A 78 0.18 -11.90 5.25
CA ILE A 78 -1.02 -12.44 5.91
C ILE A 78 -1.01 -13.96 5.88
N PHE A 79 -0.65 -14.57 4.75
CA PHE A 79 -0.53 -16.03 4.61
C PHE A 79 0.52 -16.61 5.57
N SER A 80 1.70 -15.99 5.68
CA SER A 80 2.76 -16.43 6.61
C SER A 80 2.32 -16.37 8.08
N MET A 81 1.54 -15.36 8.46
CA MET A 81 0.96 -15.26 9.81
C MET A 81 -0.09 -16.35 10.06
N SER A 82 -0.92 -16.67 9.06
CA SER A 82 -1.94 -17.72 9.19
C SER A 82 -1.34 -19.13 9.38
N GLN A 83 -0.18 -19.41 8.77
CA GLN A 83 0.55 -20.67 8.94
C GLN A 83 1.18 -20.81 10.34
N GLN A 84 1.62 -19.70 10.93
CA GLN A 84 2.20 -19.70 12.29
C GLN A 84 1.17 -20.05 13.37
N GLN A 85 -0.11 -19.74 13.14
CA GLN A 85 -1.20 -20.02 14.09
C GLN A 85 -1.67 -21.49 14.04
N SER A 86 -1.48 -22.19 12.91
CA SER A 86 -1.85 -23.60 12.76
C SER A 86 -0.80 -24.59 13.29
N ALA A 87 0.36 -24.09 13.74
CA ALA A 87 1.46 -24.89 14.27
C ALA A 87 1.54 -24.91 15.82
N ALA A 88 0.48 -24.51 16.51
CA ALA A 88 0.37 -24.73 17.96
C ALA A 88 -0.19 -26.15 18.21
N PRO A 89 0.62 -27.11 18.71
CA PRO A 89 0.07 -28.39 19.13
C PRO A 89 -0.83 -28.17 20.34
N SER A 90 -2.09 -28.62 20.23
CA SER A 90 -2.97 -28.81 21.37
C SER A 90 -2.37 -29.88 22.28
N ASN A 91 -1.69 -29.47 23.35
CA ASN A 91 -1.33 -30.36 24.45
C ASN A 91 -2.59 -30.75 25.22
N VAL A 92 -3.32 -31.71 24.65
CA VAL A 92 -4.20 -32.61 25.38
C VAL A 92 -3.33 -33.52 26.23
N GLY A 93 -3.50 -33.45 27.54
CA GLY A 93 -3.13 -34.51 28.47
C GLY A 93 -1.64 -34.68 28.73
N ARG A 94 -1.18 -34.18 29.87
CA ARG A 94 -0.28 -34.90 30.80
C ARG A 94 -0.06 -34.06 32.05
N GLU A 95 -0.37 -34.68 33.19
CA GLU A 95 0.01 -34.35 34.58
C GLU A 95 -0.83 -33.22 35.23
N LEU A 96 -1.50 -33.41 36.37
CA LEU A 96 -1.10 -34.17 37.55
C LEU A 96 -2.27 -34.92 38.21
N VAL A 97 -1.97 -36.18 38.54
CA VAL A 97 -2.71 -37.09 39.40
C VAL A 97 -2.86 -36.48 40.80
N SER A 98 -4.07 -36.54 41.34
CA SER A 98 -4.33 -36.40 42.76
C SER A 98 -3.83 -37.64 43.50
N VAL A 99 -2.87 -37.47 44.41
CA VAL A 99 -2.76 -38.23 45.66
C VAL A 99 -2.22 -37.27 46.72
#